data_AF-A0A7L3VF33-F1
#
_entry.id   AF-A0A7L3VF33-F1
#
_cell.length_a   1.000
_cell.length_b   1.000
_cell.length_c   1.000
_cell.angle_alpha   90.00
_cell.angle_beta   90.00
_cell.angle_gamma   90.00
#
_symmetry.space_group_name_H-M   'P 1'
#
loop_
_entity.id
_entity.type
_entity.pdbx_description
1 polymer ?
#
loop_
_entity_poly.entity_id
_entity_poly.type
_entity_poly.pdbx_seq_one_letter_code
_entity_poly.pdbx_strand_id
1 'polypeptide(L)'
;MADVEDGDEPGAPHSLSGSAGSKAGAPDKMFSLKKWNAVAMWSWDVECDTCAICRVQVMDACLRCQAENKQEDCVVVWGECNHSFHNCCMSLWVKQNNRCPLCQQDWVVQRIGK
;
A
#
# COMPACT_ATOMS: atom_id res chain seq x y z
N MET A 1 -30.56 -22.55 -23.93
CA MET A 1 -32.02 -22.65 -23.93
C MET A 1 -32.40 -23.89 -23.13
N ALA A 2 -32.80 -23.67 -21.89
CA ALA A 2 -33.66 -24.54 -21.10
C ALA A 2 -33.90 -23.77 -19.79
N ASP A 3 -34.84 -22.82 -19.88
CA ASP A 3 -35.53 -22.20 -18.77
C ASP A 3 -36.20 -23.29 -17.90
N VAL A 4 -36.25 -23.06 -16.59
CA VAL A 4 -37.24 -23.69 -15.72
C VAL A 4 -37.91 -22.57 -14.93
N GLU A 5 -39.21 -22.42 -15.17
CA GLU A 5 -40.11 -21.44 -14.57
C GLU A 5 -40.62 -21.89 -13.20
N ASP A 6 -40.96 -20.87 -12.41
CA ASP A 6 -41.93 -20.72 -11.32
C ASP A 6 -42.88 -21.86 -10.90
N GLY A 7 -43.15 -21.90 -9.59
CA GLY A 7 -44.24 -22.68 -8.98
C GLY A 7 -44.55 -22.24 -7.54
N ASP A 8 -45.64 -21.48 -7.42
CA ASP A 8 -46.28 -20.76 -6.31
C ASP A 8 -46.77 -21.62 -5.10
N GLU A 9 -47.00 -20.93 -3.96
CA GLU A 9 -47.43 -21.28 -2.57
C GLU A 9 -48.80 -22.01 -2.44
N PRO A 10 -49.49 -22.16 -1.25
CA PRO A 10 -49.15 -22.11 0.20
C PRO A 10 -49.71 -23.33 0.99
N GLY A 11 -49.37 -23.49 2.29
CA GLY A 11 -50.02 -24.52 3.14
C GLY A 11 -49.73 -24.51 4.64
N ALA A 12 -50.42 -23.62 5.37
CA ALA A 12 -50.85 -23.66 6.80
C ALA A 12 -49.84 -24.01 7.93
N PRO A 13 -49.61 -23.10 8.91
CA PRO A 13 -48.94 -23.45 10.16
C PRO A 13 -49.91 -24.14 11.13
N HIS A 14 -49.60 -25.37 11.53
CA HIS A 14 -50.30 -26.05 12.62
C HIS A 14 -49.91 -25.39 13.95
N SER A 15 -50.93 -24.85 14.60
CA SER A 15 -50.85 -24.22 15.92
C SER A 15 -50.51 -25.25 17.00
N LEU A 16 -49.49 -24.97 17.81
CA LEU A 16 -49.35 -25.56 19.14
C LEU A 16 -49.34 -24.43 20.17
N SER A 17 -50.48 -24.31 20.86
CA SER A 17 -50.66 -23.46 22.01
C SER A 17 -50.03 -24.14 23.24
N GLY A 18 -49.02 -23.50 23.81
CA GLY A 18 -48.41 -23.86 25.09
C GLY A 18 -48.16 -22.60 25.92
N SER A 19 -48.90 -22.45 27.00
CA SER A 19 -48.97 -21.24 27.82
C SER A 19 -47.75 -21.00 28.71
N ALA A 20 -47.48 -19.71 28.92
CA ALA A 20 -46.94 -19.07 30.13
C ALA A 20 -45.48 -19.33 30.53
N GLY A 21 -44.68 -18.26 30.37
CA GLY A 21 -43.76 -17.80 31.41
C GLY A 21 -42.28 -18.08 31.18
N SER A 22 -41.55 -17.06 30.73
CA SER A 22 -40.36 -16.50 31.41
C SER A 22 -39.58 -15.60 30.47
N LYS A 23 -39.05 -14.50 31.01
CA LYS A 23 -38.19 -13.56 30.28
C LYS A 23 -36.89 -14.24 29.81
N ALA A 24 -36.30 -13.61 28.80
CA ALA A 24 -34.87 -13.48 28.53
C ALA A 24 -34.25 -14.44 27.51
N GLY A 25 -33.36 -13.84 26.70
CA GLY A 25 -32.34 -14.53 25.94
C GLY A 25 -32.33 -14.16 24.47
N ALA A 26 -31.83 -12.95 24.14
CA ALA A 26 -31.25 -12.77 22.80
C ALA A 26 -30.17 -13.85 22.60
N PRO A 27 -30.03 -14.45 21.40
CA PRO A 27 -29.04 -15.51 21.18
C PRO A 27 -27.66 -14.97 21.56
N ASP A 28 -27.06 -15.62 22.55
CA ASP A 28 -25.75 -15.28 23.07
C ASP A 28 -24.76 -15.29 21.90
N LYS A 29 -24.07 -14.17 21.66
CA LYS A 29 -23.24 -13.99 20.46
C LYS A 29 -22.17 -15.08 20.45
N MET A 30 -22.32 -16.03 19.53
CA MET A 30 -21.57 -17.30 19.43
C MET A 30 -20.04 -17.16 19.46
N PHE A 31 -19.50 -15.97 19.18
CA PHE A 31 -18.07 -15.70 19.31
C PHE A 31 -17.79 -14.32 19.91
N SER A 32 -17.01 -14.30 21.00
CA SER A 32 -16.49 -13.08 21.63
C SER A 32 -14.97 -13.01 21.50
N LEU A 33 -14.45 -11.99 20.82
CA LEU A 33 -13.01 -11.74 20.73
C LEU A 33 -12.48 -11.25 22.09
N LYS A 34 -11.78 -12.11 22.84
CA LYS A 34 -11.30 -11.78 24.19
C LYS A 34 -10.08 -10.86 24.19
N LYS A 35 -9.16 -11.06 23.26
CA LYS A 35 -7.93 -10.29 23.12
C LYS A 35 -7.39 -10.46 21.70
N TRP A 36 -6.89 -9.38 21.11
CA TRP A 36 -6.25 -9.39 19.80
C TRP A 36 -4.89 -8.71 19.92
N ASN A 37 -3.84 -9.37 19.44
CA ASN A 37 -2.50 -8.78 19.35
C ASN A 37 -2.11 -8.80 17.88
N ALA A 38 -2.44 -7.73 17.17
CA ALA A 38 -2.05 -7.57 15.77
C ALA A 38 -0.60 -7.09 15.70
N VAL A 39 0.17 -7.69 14.79
CA VAL A 39 1.49 -7.21 14.40
C VAL A 39 1.42 -6.87 12.92
N ALA A 40 1.83 -5.66 12.57
CA ALA A 40 1.93 -5.21 11.20
C ALA A 40 3.36 -4.74 10.93
N MET A 41 3.83 -5.05 9.73
CA MET A 41 5.01 -4.42 9.13
C MET A 41 4.49 -3.50 8.03
N TRP A 42 5.09 -2.33 7.88
CA TRP A 42 4.75 -1.38 6.83
C TRP A 42 6.02 -1.07 6.04
N SER A 43 5.86 -0.90 4.73
CA SER A 43 6.82 -0.26 3.85
C SER A 43 6.12 0.92 3.19
N TRP A 44 6.89 1.87 2.67
CA TRP A 44 6.33 2.81 1.72
C TRP A 44 6.02 2.04 0.44
N ASP A 45 4.81 2.20 -0.11
CA ASP A 45 4.48 1.72 -1.44
C ASP A 45 5.17 2.63 -2.47
N VAL A 46 6.48 2.43 -2.64
CA VAL A 46 7.27 3.08 -3.66
C VAL A 46 7.76 1.96 -4.57
N GLU A 47 7.26 1.93 -5.80
CA GLU A 47 7.65 0.96 -6.83
C GLU A 47 9.17 0.97 -7.14
N CYS A 48 9.93 1.92 -6.60
CA CYS A 48 11.34 2.16 -6.90
C CYS A 48 12.19 2.49 -5.65
N ASP A 49 12.37 1.53 -4.75
CA ASP A 49 13.36 1.62 -3.65
C ASP A 49 14.82 1.58 -4.13
N THR A 50 15.04 1.43 -5.43
CA THR A 50 16.36 1.43 -6.06
C THR A 50 16.50 2.61 -7.01
N CYS A 51 17.58 3.38 -6.86
CA CYS A 51 17.90 4.46 -7.78
C CYS A 51 18.19 3.89 -9.18
N ALA A 52 17.33 4.18 -10.17
CA ALA A 52 17.45 3.61 -11.52
C ALA A 52 18.75 4.02 -12.26
N ILE A 53 19.42 5.07 -11.80
CA ILE A 53 20.66 5.59 -12.38
C ILE A 53 21.88 4.79 -11.90
N CYS A 54 22.00 4.54 -10.59
CA CYS A 54 23.16 3.86 -10.01
C CYS A 54 22.91 2.43 -9.54
N ARG A 55 21.65 1.96 -9.58
CA ARG A 55 21.20 0.62 -9.17
C ARG A 55 21.51 0.25 -7.72
N VAL A 56 21.64 1.26 -6.86
CA VAL A 56 21.80 1.12 -5.39
C VAL A 56 20.49 1.52 -4.73
N GLN A 57 20.19 0.96 -3.55
CA GLN A 57 19.02 1.36 -2.77
C GLN A 57 19.02 2.86 -2.52
N VAL A 58 17.87 3.51 -2.66
CA VAL A 58 17.76 4.97 -2.53
C VAL A 58 18.05 5.45 -1.09
N MET A 59 17.96 4.55 -0.12
CA MET A 59 18.28 4.82 1.29
C MET A 59 19.77 4.68 1.62
N ASP A 60 20.56 4.05 0.74
CA ASP A 60 22.00 3.91 0.89
C ASP A 60 22.75 4.99 0.10
N ALA A 61 24.03 5.22 0.41
CA ALA A 61 24.84 6.09 -0.43
C ALA A 61 25.06 5.46 -1.82
N CYS A 62 25.04 6.27 -2.88
CA CYS A 62 25.34 5.80 -4.24
C CYS A 62 26.80 5.33 -4.39
N LEU A 63 27.09 4.51 -5.41
CA LEU A 63 28.44 3.95 -5.63
C LEU A 63 29.56 5.02 -5.70
N ARG A 64 29.27 6.20 -6.26
CA ARG A 64 30.25 7.30 -6.33
C ARG A 64 30.52 7.91 -4.95
N CYS A 65 29.46 8.19 -4.20
CA CYS A 65 29.59 8.75 -2.85
C CYS A 65 30.25 7.76 -1.89
N GLN A 66 30.03 6.46 -2.07
CA GLN A 66 30.77 5.42 -1.35
C GLN A 66 32.28 5.44 -1.67
N ALA A 67 32.64 5.56 -2.96
CA ALA A 67 34.04 5.59 -3.38
C ALA A 67 34.79 6.86 -2.92
N GLU A 68 34.10 8.00 -2.85
CA GLU A 68 34.67 9.28 -2.38
C GLU A 68 34.60 9.48 -0.87
N ASN A 69 34.04 8.53 -0.12
CA ASN A 69 33.79 8.64 1.32
C ASN A 69 32.95 9.89 1.70
N LYS A 70 31.90 10.16 0.91
CA LYS A 70 30.92 11.27 1.10
C LYS A 70 29.50 10.72 1.19
N GLN A 71 29.31 9.68 1.99
CA GLN A 71 28.02 9.01 2.16
C GLN A 71 26.99 9.93 2.83
N GLU A 72 27.45 10.81 3.72
CA GLU A 72 26.65 11.80 4.45
C GLU A 72 25.99 12.85 3.53
N ASP A 73 26.60 13.15 2.38
CA ASP A 73 26.07 14.09 1.39
C ASP A 73 25.09 13.44 0.40
N CYS A 74 24.97 12.10 0.43
CA CYS A 74 24.20 11.35 -0.55
C CYS A 74 22.71 11.27 -0.18
N VAL A 75 22.03 12.41 -0.30
CA VAL A 75 20.61 12.54 0.03
C VAL A 75 19.69 12.11 -1.12
N VAL A 76 18.45 11.76 -0.77
CA VAL A 76 17.39 11.43 -1.71
C VAL A 76 16.75 12.69 -2.29
N VAL A 77 16.37 12.66 -3.56
CA VAL A 77 15.56 13.69 -4.23
C VAL A 77 14.33 13.05 -4.85
N TRP A 78 13.19 13.73 -4.74
CA TRP A 78 11.92 13.34 -5.35
C TRP A 78 11.51 14.36 -6.40
N GLY A 79 11.08 13.89 -7.56
CA GLY A 79 10.47 14.71 -8.58
C GLY A 79 8.97 14.85 -8.38
N GLU A 80 8.33 15.83 -9.03
CA GLU A 80 6.86 15.98 -9.04
C GLU A 80 6.14 14.77 -9.65
N CYS A 81 6.85 13.99 -10.46
CA CYS A 81 6.41 12.69 -10.96
C CYS A 81 6.43 11.57 -9.91
N ASN A 82 6.66 11.88 -8.62
CA ASN A 82 6.78 10.96 -7.49
C ASN A 82 7.92 9.91 -7.57
N HIS A 83 8.81 10.00 -8.56
CA HIS A 83 9.99 9.15 -8.64
C HIS A 83 11.15 9.68 -7.78
N SER A 84 11.84 8.76 -7.10
CA SER A 84 12.97 9.04 -6.21
C SER A 84 14.31 8.58 -6.75
N PHE A 85 15.35 9.38 -6.54
CA PHE A 85 16.73 9.09 -6.93
C PHE A 85 17.70 9.66 -5.90
N HIS A 86 18.97 9.28 -5.96
CA HIS A 86 20.00 10.05 -5.25
C HIS A 86 20.18 11.43 -5.90
N ASN A 87 20.26 12.47 -5.07
CA ASN A 87 20.50 13.85 -5.52
C ASN A 87 21.74 13.95 -6.41
N CYS A 88 22.84 13.29 -6.02
CA CYS A 88 24.08 13.30 -6.80
C CYS A 88 23.93 12.56 -8.14
N CYS A 89 23.11 11.51 -8.23
CA CYS A 89 22.84 10.81 -9.48
C CYS A 89 21.99 11.66 -10.41
N MET A 90 20.89 12.22 -9.89
CA MET A 90 19.99 13.06 -10.67
C MET A 90 20.66 14.36 -11.13
N SER A 91 21.46 15.00 -10.26
CA SER A 91 22.19 16.23 -10.58
C SER A 91 23.16 16.08 -11.75
N LEU A 92 23.66 14.87 -12.02
CA LEU A 92 24.49 14.61 -13.20
C LEU A 92 23.64 14.26 -14.43
N TRP A 93 22.55 13.53 -14.23
CA TRP A 93 21.64 13.14 -15.29
C TRP A 93 21.02 14.35 -16.00
N VAL A 94 20.50 15.30 -15.22
CA VAL A 94 19.84 16.51 -15.75
C VAL A 94 20.74 17.42 -16.57
N LYS A 95 22.08 17.29 -16.44
CA LYS A 95 23.04 18.02 -17.28
C LYS A 95 23.02 17.55 -18.73
N GLN A 96 22.63 16.31 -18.99
CA GLN A 96 22.55 15.72 -20.33
C GLN A 96 21.11 15.59 -20.81
N ASN A 97 20.17 15.27 -19.92
CA ASN A 97 18.77 15.08 -20.25
C ASN A 97 17.89 15.51 -19.08
N ASN A 98 17.12 16.59 -19.24
CA ASN A 98 16.26 17.13 -18.17
C ASN A 98 14.91 16.39 -18.05
N ARG A 99 14.94 15.06 -18.15
CA ARG A 99 13.77 14.20 -18.06
C ARG A 99 13.96 13.08 -17.05
N CYS A 100 12.88 12.70 -16.38
CA CYS A 100 12.86 11.58 -15.46
C CYS A 100 13.27 10.27 -16.17
N PRO A 101 14.25 9.51 -15.65
CA PRO A 101 14.65 8.21 -16.23
C PRO A 101 13.54 7.16 -16.30
N LEU A 102 12.47 7.28 -15.49
CA LEU A 102 11.41 6.27 -15.39
C LEU A 102 10.19 6.63 -16.26
N CYS A 103 9.62 7.82 -16.09
CA CYS A 103 8.42 8.24 -16.83
C CYS A 103 8.68 9.19 -18.00
N GLN A 104 9.93 9.62 -18.22
CA GLN A 104 10.33 10.55 -19.28
C GLN A 104 9.65 11.93 -19.25
N GLN A 105 8.92 12.28 -18.18
CA GLN A 105 8.42 13.63 -17.95
C GLN A 105 9.56 14.59 -17.63
N ASP A 106 9.35 15.88 -17.86
CA ASP A 106 10.35 16.90 -17.54
C ASP A 106 10.65 16.89 -16.03
N TRP A 107 11.94 16.90 -15.70
CA TRP A 107 12.36 16.74 -14.31
C TRP A 107 12.20 18.05 -13.54
N VAL A 108 11.29 18.05 -12.58
CA VAL A 108 11.07 19.14 -11.62
C VAL A 108 11.20 18.58 -10.22
N VAL A 109 12.06 19.20 -9.40
CA VAL A 109 12.30 18.78 -8.02
C VAL A 109 11.12 19.16 -7.14
N GLN A 110 10.51 18.18 -6.48
CA GLN A 110 9.45 18.39 -5.49
C GLN A 110 10.03 18.56 -4.07
N ARG A 111 10.97 17.69 -3.68
CA ARG A 111 11.60 17.74 -2.34
C ARG A 111 12.98 17.06 -2.34
N ILE A 112 13.83 17.49 -1.42
CA ILE A 112 15.15 16.91 -1.14
C ILE A 112 15.15 16.42 0.31
N GLY A 113 15.65 15.21 0.54
CA GLY A 113 15.76 14.60 1.86
C GLY A 113 16.82 15.32 2.66
N LYS A 114 16.46 15.78 3.86
CA LYS A 114 17.42 16.25 4.85
C LYS A 114 17.63 15.15 5.87
#